data_AF-A0A7R8YWC8-F1
#
_entry.id   AF-A0A7R8YWC8-F1
#
_cell.length_a   1.000
_cell.length_b   1.000
_cell.length_c   1.000
_cell.angle_alpha   90.00
_cell.angle_beta   90.00
_cell.angle_gamma   90.00
#
_symmetry.space_group_name_H-M   'P 1'
#
loop_
_entity.id
_entity.type
_entity.pdbx_description
1 polymer ?
#
loop_
_entity_poly.entity_id
_entity_poly.type
_entity_poly.pdbx_seq_one_letter_code
_entity_poly.pdbx_strand_id
1 'polypeptide(L)'
;MYLPPVTSRAFIAMQNLDIQMLATCNQHEIRPFLPSLVRMSLLFPMETTRGMMECRKQILVLLVGIEIVNNIVALLQVDYHELEVEVKKEQMLRQKIGVTQQDSAHFHGLQNGIALGFERADTTRKVRVVLSELFYLQSQIAEQNLLGPRGLSENIIKQSELFDNEIYLEEITDIICVALAELPSLITVQELVDTLLYVNNGAAIICWIVANAPDTYKDVVAALISTGDEDTAEGKLKLTALYALSEMNPGQALATRFLCMELMRMPSLMLKLSLKDPNDLIAFVSGLLLGNDSNVRSWFGVFVRTSQKRKGDALQMVRDELLKQLQNLVVFSHNAKLPEDYTVQAAAILRLYSALRGIAGIKFNDDELHLLVQLVTTKPSPTSAGIRFVSLGLCMLIACPSLISQSSLESRAIEWMQWLVKEEAYFENKCAIKYLRLVILSVRPSQ
;
A
#
# COMPACT_ATOMS: atom_id res chain seq x y z
N MET A 1 -2.38 6.24 -23.79
CA MET A 1 -0.98 6.04 -23.38
C MET A 1 -0.91 6.41 -21.92
N TYR A 2 -0.61 5.46 -21.03
CA TYR A 2 -0.62 5.69 -19.58
C TYR A 2 0.58 6.55 -19.15
N LEU A 3 0.40 7.40 -18.14
CA LEU A 3 1.48 8.13 -17.46
C LEU A 3 2.63 7.17 -17.11
N PRO A 4 3.90 7.47 -17.45
CA PRO A 4 5.02 6.64 -17.06
C PRO A 4 5.08 6.48 -15.54
N PRO A 5 5.24 5.25 -15.03
CA PRO A 5 5.34 5.02 -13.60
C PRO A 5 6.66 5.59 -13.04
N VAL A 6 6.61 6.12 -11.82
CA VAL A 6 7.81 6.57 -11.12
C VAL A 6 8.57 5.36 -10.58
N THR A 7 9.80 5.13 -11.06
CA THR A 7 10.60 3.99 -10.60
C THR A 7 11.23 4.27 -9.24
N SER A 8 11.34 3.23 -8.40
CA SER A 8 11.93 3.34 -7.06
C SER A 8 13.36 3.89 -7.08
N ARG A 9 14.19 3.45 -8.02
CA ARG A 9 15.55 4.00 -8.13
C ARG A 9 15.52 5.49 -8.45
N ALA A 10 14.74 5.92 -9.43
CA ALA A 10 14.74 7.32 -9.85
C ALA A 10 14.17 8.22 -8.74
N PHE A 11 13.14 7.75 -8.02
CA PHE A 11 12.59 8.45 -6.86
C PHE A 11 13.62 8.61 -5.73
N ILE A 12 14.35 7.54 -5.38
CA ILE A 12 15.40 7.59 -4.34
C ILE A 12 16.54 8.51 -4.77
N ALA A 13 16.92 8.48 -6.05
CA ALA A 13 17.94 9.40 -6.59
C ALA A 13 17.50 10.84 -6.44
N MET A 14 16.27 11.15 -6.85
CA MET A 14 15.70 12.48 -6.74
C MET A 14 15.61 12.94 -5.28
N GLN A 15 15.13 12.07 -4.38
CA GLN A 15 15.01 12.35 -2.95
C GLN A 15 16.38 12.68 -2.31
N ASN A 16 17.44 11.99 -2.72
CA ASN A 16 18.79 12.22 -2.21
C ASN A 16 19.61 13.22 -3.04
N LEU A 17 19.03 13.79 -4.12
CA LEU A 17 19.71 14.59 -5.12
C LEU A 17 20.97 13.92 -5.70
N ASP A 18 20.91 12.60 -5.92
CA ASP A 18 21.97 11.81 -6.57
C ASP A 18 21.90 11.94 -8.10
N ILE A 19 22.54 12.99 -8.60
CA ILE A 19 22.55 13.32 -10.04
C ILE A 19 23.29 12.26 -10.87
N GLN A 20 24.27 11.56 -10.29
CA GLN A 20 25.01 10.51 -10.99
C GLN A 20 24.10 9.32 -11.31
N MET A 21 23.28 8.91 -10.35
CA MET A 21 22.32 7.83 -10.59
C MET A 21 21.20 8.28 -11.53
N LEU A 22 20.72 9.53 -11.45
CA LEU A 22 19.78 10.08 -12.44
C LEU A 22 20.36 10.03 -13.86
N ALA A 23 21.65 10.28 -14.04
CA ALA A 23 22.31 10.17 -15.35
C ALA A 23 22.30 8.78 -15.98
N THR A 24 22.10 7.73 -15.16
CA THR A 24 21.98 6.35 -15.64
C THR A 24 20.54 5.95 -15.97
N CYS A 25 19.56 6.77 -15.58
CA CYS A 25 18.15 6.52 -15.85
C CYS A 25 17.83 6.83 -17.32
N ASN A 26 16.89 6.09 -17.89
CA ASN A 26 16.44 6.37 -19.25
C ASN A 26 15.47 7.58 -19.28
N GLN A 27 15.16 8.08 -20.48
CA GLN A 27 14.27 9.25 -20.63
C GLN A 27 12.88 9.03 -20.02
N HIS A 28 12.32 7.80 -20.07
CA HIS A 28 11.03 7.50 -19.47
C HIS A 28 11.05 7.55 -17.94
N GLU A 29 12.16 7.16 -17.32
CA GLU A 29 12.35 7.23 -15.88
C GLU A 29 12.59 8.66 -15.39
N ILE A 30 13.22 9.50 -16.21
CA ILE A 30 13.45 10.92 -15.89
C ILE A 30 12.19 11.77 -16.13
N ARG A 31 11.32 11.36 -17.07
CA ARG A 31 10.11 12.09 -17.49
C ARG A 31 9.25 12.64 -16.33
N PRO A 32 8.96 11.89 -15.25
CA PRO A 32 8.14 12.38 -14.14
C PRO A 32 8.79 13.53 -13.37
N PHE A 33 10.13 13.62 -13.37
CA PHE A 33 10.89 14.56 -12.55
C PHE A 33 11.26 15.85 -13.29
N LEU A 34 10.93 15.95 -14.58
CA LEU A 34 11.32 17.10 -15.40
C LEU A 34 10.84 18.45 -14.82
N PRO A 35 9.61 18.62 -14.29
CA PRO A 35 9.19 19.89 -13.72
C PRO A 35 10.14 20.41 -12.63
N SER A 36 10.47 19.55 -11.66
CA SER A 36 11.39 19.89 -10.58
C SER A 36 12.82 20.06 -11.08
N LEU A 37 13.35 19.19 -11.95
CA LEU A 37 14.71 19.30 -12.49
C LEU A 37 14.92 20.59 -13.29
N VAL A 38 13.95 20.97 -14.14
CA VAL A 38 13.99 22.23 -14.89
C VAL A 38 13.94 23.42 -13.93
N ARG A 39 13.02 23.40 -12.96
CA ARG A 39 12.93 24.44 -11.94
C ARG A 39 14.23 24.58 -11.15
N MET A 40 14.84 23.47 -10.75
CA MET A 40 16.14 23.46 -10.08
C MET A 40 17.24 24.08 -10.97
N SER A 41 17.23 23.79 -12.28
CA SER A 41 18.22 24.35 -13.19
C SER A 41 18.11 25.88 -13.39
N LEU A 42 16.90 26.44 -13.26
CA LEU A 42 16.59 27.85 -13.52
C LEU A 42 16.57 28.71 -12.25
N LEU A 43 15.95 28.20 -11.18
CA LEU A 43 15.68 28.94 -9.95
C LEU A 43 16.66 28.63 -8.80
N PHE A 44 17.64 27.74 -8.99
CA PHE A 44 18.70 27.56 -7.98
C PHE A 44 19.38 28.91 -7.71
N PRO A 45 19.47 29.35 -6.43
CA PRO A 45 20.11 30.61 -6.08
C PRO A 45 21.52 30.63 -6.68
N MET A 46 21.81 31.70 -7.40
CA MET A 46 23.17 32.00 -7.81
C MET A 46 24.00 32.14 -6.52
N GLU A 47 25.03 31.31 -6.40
CA GLU A 47 26.15 31.44 -5.46
C GLU A 47 25.93 30.97 -4.02
N THR A 48 26.64 29.90 -3.62
CA THR A 48 27.42 29.92 -2.36
C THR A 48 28.50 28.83 -2.28
N THR A 49 28.40 27.70 -3.01
CA THR A 49 29.42 26.64 -2.99
C THR A 49 29.73 26.02 -4.35
N ARG A 50 30.98 25.58 -4.55
CA ARG A 50 31.46 24.91 -5.79
C ARG A 50 30.63 23.65 -6.12
N GLY A 51 30.19 22.92 -5.09
CA GLY A 51 29.34 21.74 -5.27
C GLY A 51 27.99 22.04 -5.92
N MET A 52 27.33 23.14 -5.55
CA MET A 52 26.02 23.50 -6.11
C MET A 52 26.10 23.91 -7.59
N MET A 53 27.16 24.61 -7.99
CA MET A 53 27.38 24.94 -9.41
C MET A 53 27.62 23.68 -10.26
N GLU A 54 28.35 22.71 -9.72
CA GLU A 54 28.60 21.43 -10.40
C GLU A 54 27.32 20.59 -10.50
N CYS A 55 26.52 20.52 -9.43
CA CYS A 55 25.20 19.87 -9.47
C CYS A 55 24.29 20.50 -10.53
N ARG A 56 24.21 21.84 -10.59
CA ARG A 56 23.42 22.56 -11.60
C ARG A 56 23.88 22.23 -13.03
N LYS A 57 25.20 22.19 -13.26
CA LYS A 57 25.78 21.83 -14.56
C LYS A 57 25.39 20.41 -14.96
N GLN A 58 25.46 19.46 -14.02
CA GLN A 58 25.09 18.08 -14.28
C GLN A 58 23.58 17.95 -14.58
N ILE A 59 22.72 18.65 -13.86
CA ILE A 59 21.27 18.72 -14.17
C ILE A 59 21.05 19.26 -15.58
N LEU A 60 21.71 20.36 -15.96
CA LEU A 60 21.58 20.92 -17.31
C LEU A 60 22.00 19.89 -18.38
N VAL A 61 23.08 19.14 -18.15
CA VAL A 61 23.50 18.06 -19.06
C VAL A 61 22.44 16.97 -19.18
N LEU A 62 21.73 16.62 -18.11
CA LEU A 62 20.61 15.67 -18.15
C LEU A 62 19.44 16.17 -18.99
N LEU A 63 19.17 17.48 -18.96
CA LEU A 63 18.03 18.09 -19.64
C LEU A 63 18.29 18.36 -21.12
N VAL A 64 19.56 18.39 -21.54
CA VAL A 64 19.94 18.65 -22.95
C VAL A 64 19.37 17.57 -23.87
N GLY A 65 18.69 18.02 -24.94
CA GLY A 65 18.14 17.13 -25.96
C GLY A 65 16.77 16.54 -25.62
N ILE A 66 16.17 16.90 -24.48
CA ILE A 66 14.79 16.52 -24.14
C ILE A 66 13.86 17.65 -24.61
N GLU A 67 13.08 17.39 -25.68
CA GLU A 67 12.24 18.42 -26.31
C GLU A 67 11.20 19.04 -25.35
N ILE A 68 10.63 18.21 -24.46
CA ILE A 68 9.59 18.61 -23.49
C ILE A 68 10.11 19.66 -22.50
N VAL A 69 11.43 19.73 -22.26
CA VAL A 69 12.02 20.72 -21.35
C VAL A 69 11.65 22.13 -21.77
N ASN A 70 11.61 22.43 -23.08
CA ASN A 70 11.24 23.76 -23.57
C ASN A 70 9.80 24.13 -23.21
N ASN A 71 8.88 23.16 -23.23
CA ASN A 71 7.49 23.36 -22.83
C ASN A 71 7.40 23.68 -21.32
N ILE A 72 8.17 22.97 -20.49
CA ILE A 72 8.24 23.22 -19.04
C ILE A 72 8.88 24.58 -18.75
N VAL A 73 9.92 24.98 -19.49
CA VAL A 73 10.50 26.32 -19.39
C VAL A 73 9.45 27.38 -19.72
N ALA A 74 8.63 27.18 -20.75
CA ALA A 74 7.53 28.09 -21.06
C ALA A 74 6.48 28.14 -19.94
N LEU A 75 6.19 27.02 -19.28
CA LEU A 75 5.30 26.97 -18.11
C LEU A 75 5.85 27.80 -16.93
N LEU A 76 7.15 27.78 -16.69
CA LEU A 76 7.81 28.55 -15.63
C LEU A 76 7.89 30.06 -15.93
N GLN A 77 7.68 30.47 -17.19
CA GLN A 77 7.69 31.88 -17.60
C GLN A 77 6.32 32.55 -17.51
N VAL A 78 5.26 31.80 -17.19
CA VAL A 78 3.92 32.36 -16.97
C VAL A 78 3.94 33.31 -15.77
N ASP A 79 3.19 34.42 -15.85
CA ASP A 79 3.00 35.31 -14.70
C ASP A 79 2.00 34.67 -13.70
N TYR A 80 2.54 33.88 -12.77
CA TYR A 80 1.75 33.23 -11.73
C TYR A 80 1.13 34.22 -10.74
N HIS A 81 1.67 35.44 -10.61
CA HIS A 81 1.09 36.44 -9.73
C HIS A 81 -0.22 37.00 -10.29
N GLU A 82 -0.23 37.37 -11.58
CA GLU A 82 -1.45 37.78 -12.26
C GLU A 82 -2.48 36.64 -12.27
N LEU A 83 -2.04 35.42 -12.60
CA LEU A 83 -2.89 34.24 -12.63
C LEU A 83 -3.52 33.94 -11.25
N GLU A 84 -2.76 34.08 -10.16
CA GLU A 84 -3.27 33.89 -8.80
C GLU A 84 -4.45 34.82 -8.51
N VAL A 85 -4.33 36.10 -8.89
CA VAL A 85 -5.38 37.11 -8.67
C VAL A 85 -6.63 36.76 -9.49
N GLU A 86 -6.49 36.33 -10.73
CA GLU A 86 -7.62 35.92 -11.56
C GLU A 86 -8.33 34.69 -11.01
N VAL A 87 -7.58 33.65 -10.63
CA VAL A 87 -8.12 32.39 -10.09
C VAL A 87 -8.88 32.64 -8.79
N LYS A 88 -8.37 33.48 -7.89
CA LYS A 88 -9.09 33.86 -6.66
C LYS A 88 -10.42 34.55 -6.94
N LYS A 89 -10.46 35.46 -7.93
CA LYS A 89 -11.72 36.11 -8.35
C LYS A 89 -12.71 35.09 -8.89
N GLU A 90 -12.23 34.14 -9.70
CA GLU A 90 -13.06 33.05 -10.22
C GLU A 90 -13.64 32.18 -9.11
N GLN A 91 -12.82 31.76 -8.13
CA GLN A 91 -13.28 30.99 -6.97
C GLN A 91 -14.34 31.74 -6.15
N MET A 92 -14.11 33.03 -5.87
CA MET A 92 -15.09 33.85 -5.15
C MET A 92 -16.42 33.98 -5.91
N LEU A 93 -16.37 34.03 -7.24
CA LEU A 93 -17.57 34.09 -8.06
C LEU A 93 -18.34 32.76 -8.03
N ARG A 94 -17.63 31.63 -8.12
CA ARG A 94 -18.22 30.28 -8.02
C ARG A 94 -18.92 30.07 -6.67
N GLN A 95 -18.35 30.56 -5.58
CA GLN A 95 -19.00 30.51 -4.26
C GLN A 95 -20.32 31.30 -4.19
N LYS A 96 -20.49 32.34 -5.02
CA LYS A 96 -21.69 33.19 -5.04
C LYS A 96 -22.79 32.68 -5.96
N ILE A 97 -22.43 32.09 -7.10
CA ILE A 97 -23.38 31.70 -8.16
C ILE A 97 -23.81 30.22 -8.01
N GLY A 98 -23.01 29.39 -7.33
CA GLY A 98 -23.18 27.94 -7.29
C GLY A 98 -22.43 27.24 -8.41
N VAL A 99 -22.40 25.90 -8.36
CA VAL A 99 -21.58 25.06 -9.24
C VAL A 99 -22.42 24.49 -10.38
N THR A 100 -22.30 25.04 -11.60
CA THR A 100 -22.91 24.45 -12.81
C THR A 100 -21.86 23.96 -13.82
N GLN A 101 -22.06 22.78 -14.41
CA GLN A 101 -21.10 22.14 -15.35
C GLN A 101 -20.81 22.97 -16.61
N GLN A 102 -21.77 23.78 -17.05
CA GLN A 102 -21.58 24.66 -18.21
C GLN A 102 -20.57 25.77 -17.91
N ASP A 103 -20.31 26.06 -16.63
CA ASP A 103 -19.48 27.19 -16.24
C ASP A 103 -18.00 26.92 -16.49
N SER A 104 -17.46 25.71 -16.30
CA SER A 104 -16.01 25.49 -16.52
C SER A 104 -15.60 25.74 -17.98
N ALA A 105 -16.36 25.23 -18.95
CA ALA A 105 -16.11 25.50 -20.37
C ALA A 105 -16.48 26.94 -20.79
N HIS A 106 -17.56 27.51 -20.22
CA HIS A 106 -18.01 28.88 -20.53
C HIS A 106 -17.13 29.96 -19.89
N PHE A 107 -16.56 29.74 -18.70
CA PHE A 107 -15.59 30.63 -18.05
C PHE A 107 -14.38 30.89 -18.94
N HIS A 108 -13.99 29.89 -19.73
CA HIS A 108 -12.87 29.98 -20.66
C HIS A 108 -13.30 30.26 -22.10
N GLY A 109 -14.59 30.48 -22.38
CA GLY A 109 -15.08 30.76 -23.74
C GLY A 109 -14.81 29.64 -24.75
N LEU A 110 -14.72 28.39 -24.30
CA LEU A 110 -14.39 27.23 -25.14
C LEU A 110 -15.66 26.67 -25.76
N GLN A 111 -15.90 27.00 -27.03
CA GLN A 111 -17.12 26.59 -27.77
C GLN A 111 -17.18 25.08 -28.09
N ASN A 112 -16.04 24.37 -28.06
CA ASN A 112 -15.91 23.00 -28.58
C ASN A 112 -15.44 21.96 -27.53
N GLY A 113 -15.78 22.14 -26.25
CA GLY A 113 -15.37 21.23 -25.17
C GLY A 113 -14.00 21.57 -24.56
N ILE A 114 -13.72 21.04 -23.37
CA ILE A 114 -12.56 21.45 -22.56
C ILE A 114 -11.26 20.92 -23.18
N ALA A 115 -11.25 19.68 -23.69
CA ALA A 115 -10.05 19.07 -24.25
C ALA A 115 -9.59 19.75 -25.55
N LEU A 116 -10.50 20.05 -26.48
CA LEU A 116 -10.15 20.76 -27.72
C LEU A 116 -9.77 22.22 -27.45
N GLY A 117 -10.37 22.82 -26.43
CA GLY A 117 -9.99 24.15 -25.96
C GLY A 117 -8.58 24.19 -25.37
N PHE A 118 -8.20 23.17 -24.60
CA PHE A 118 -6.86 23.00 -24.06
C PHE A 118 -5.80 22.85 -25.17
N GLU A 119 -6.06 22.04 -26.20
CA GLU A 119 -5.13 21.83 -27.31
C GLU A 119 -4.75 23.12 -28.05
N ARG A 120 -5.72 24.02 -28.24
CA ARG A 120 -5.54 25.29 -28.97
C ARG A 120 -5.10 26.45 -28.09
N ALA A 121 -5.07 26.26 -26.78
CA ALA A 121 -4.71 27.30 -25.83
C ALA A 121 -3.20 27.56 -25.82
N ASP A 122 -2.83 28.82 -25.62
CA ASP A 122 -1.49 29.22 -25.25
C ASP A 122 -1.15 28.76 -23.82
N THR A 123 0.13 28.76 -23.47
CA THR A 123 0.65 28.21 -22.21
C THR A 123 -0.07 28.76 -20.97
N THR A 124 -0.25 30.08 -20.88
CA THR A 124 -0.94 30.73 -19.74
C THR A 124 -2.38 30.24 -19.61
N ARG A 125 -3.10 30.17 -20.73
CA ARG A 125 -4.49 29.70 -20.75
C ARG A 125 -4.59 28.21 -20.44
N LYS A 126 -3.63 27.38 -20.87
CA LYS A 126 -3.56 25.97 -20.47
C LYS A 126 -3.44 25.81 -18.95
N VAL A 127 -2.54 26.56 -18.30
CA VAL A 127 -2.41 26.55 -16.83
C VAL A 127 -3.73 26.94 -16.18
N ARG A 128 -4.36 28.01 -16.67
CA ARG A 128 -5.66 28.48 -16.14
C ARG A 128 -6.77 27.42 -16.26
N VAL A 129 -6.87 26.73 -17.40
CA VAL A 129 -7.87 25.68 -17.62
C VAL A 129 -7.66 24.52 -16.64
N VAL A 130 -6.42 24.06 -16.44
CA VAL A 130 -6.11 22.97 -15.49
C VAL A 130 -6.46 23.38 -14.06
N LEU A 131 -6.07 24.57 -13.63
CA LEU A 131 -6.40 25.09 -12.29
C LEU A 131 -7.91 25.20 -12.08
N SER A 132 -8.62 25.76 -13.06
CA SER A 132 -10.08 25.91 -13.01
C SER A 132 -10.79 24.57 -12.87
N GLU A 133 -10.34 23.55 -13.59
CA GLU A 133 -10.88 22.19 -13.51
C GLU A 133 -10.56 21.52 -12.16
N LEU A 134 -9.35 21.71 -11.60
CA LEU A 134 -9.02 21.25 -10.25
C LEU A 134 -9.93 21.87 -9.18
N PHE A 135 -10.12 23.20 -9.23
CA PHE A 135 -10.98 23.88 -8.27
C PHE A 135 -12.45 23.51 -8.44
N TYR A 136 -12.87 23.20 -9.67
CA TYR A 136 -14.19 22.66 -9.93
C TYR A 136 -14.41 21.30 -9.25
N LEU A 137 -13.44 20.39 -9.36
CA LEU A 137 -13.47 19.10 -8.66
C LEU A 137 -13.45 19.29 -7.12
N GLN A 138 -12.60 20.17 -6.60
CA GLN A 138 -12.57 20.50 -5.16
C GLN A 138 -13.92 20.99 -4.65
N SER A 139 -14.58 21.86 -5.41
CA SER A 139 -15.89 22.38 -5.03
C SER A 139 -16.96 21.28 -5.01
N GLN A 140 -16.94 20.35 -5.97
CA GLN A 140 -17.86 19.20 -5.97
C GLN A 140 -17.64 18.30 -4.75
N ILE A 141 -16.37 18.01 -4.41
CA ILE A 141 -16.02 17.18 -3.26
C ILE A 141 -16.49 17.86 -1.95
N ALA A 142 -16.26 19.17 -1.82
CA ALA A 142 -16.71 19.93 -0.67
C ALA A 142 -18.24 19.92 -0.50
N GLU A 143 -18.99 20.10 -1.60
CA GLU A 143 -20.46 20.06 -1.60
C GLU A 143 -20.98 18.66 -1.22
N GLN A 144 -20.36 17.59 -1.75
CA GLN A 144 -20.72 16.22 -1.39
C GLN A 144 -20.49 15.93 0.10
N ASN A 145 -19.37 16.38 0.66
CA ASN A 145 -19.04 16.20 2.08
C ASN A 145 -20.05 16.89 3.01
N LEU A 146 -20.65 18.01 2.58
CA LEU A 146 -21.66 18.75 3.34
C LEU A 146 -23.04 18.06 3.34
N LEU A 147 -23.39 17.35 2.27
CA LEU A 147 -24.71 16.69 2.12
C LEU A 147 -24.83 15.37 2.92
N GLY A 148 -23.71 14.84 3.41
CA GLY A 148 -23.65 13.67 4.28
C GLY A 148 -24.09 12.34 3.62
N PRO A 149 -23.99 11.21 4.34
CA PRO A 149 -24.22 9.87 3.78
C PRO A 149 -25.68 9.53 3.42
N ARG A 150 -26.62 10.49 3.49
CA ARG A 150 -28.05 10.27 3.20
C ARG A 150 -28.47 10.64 1.78
N GLY A 151 -27.58 11.21 0.97
CA GLY A 151 -27.76 11.37 -0.48
C GLY A 151 -27.24 10.14 -1.23
N LEU A 152 -27.92 9.00 -1.12
CA LEU A 152 -27.54 7.75 -1.77
C LEU A 152 -27.63 7.86 -3.30
N SER A 153 -26.49 8.07 -3.95
CA SER A 153 -26.09 7.30 -5.13
C SER A 153 -24.55 7.32 -5.24
N GLU A 154 -24.00 6.18 -5.65
CA GLU A 154 -22.56 5.95 -5.84
C GLU A 154 -21.90 7.07 -6.67
N ASN A 155 -20.73 7.56 -6.23
CA ASN A 155 -19.81 8.43 -6.97
C ASN A 155 -20.46 9.49 -7.89
N ILE A 156 -21.03 10.55 -7.31
CA ILE A 156 -21.57 11.71 -8.06
C ILE A 156 -20.48 12.75 -8.38
N ILE A 157 -19.20 12.47 -8.12
CA ILE A 157 -18.14 13.34 -8.64
C ILE A 157 -18.08 13.08 -10.14
N LYS A 158 -18.46 14.10 -10.90
CA LYS A 158 -18.47 14.03 -12.36
C LYS A 158 -17.04 13.85 -12.85
N GLN A 159 -16.87 12.89 -13.76
CA GLN A 159 -15.63 12.64 -14.46
C GLN A 159 -15.17 13.90 -15.20
N SER A 160 -13.87 14.16 -15.17
CA SER A 160 -13.27 15.31 -15.82
C SER A 160 -12.77 14.93 -17.20
N GLU A 161 -13.36 15.54 -18.23
CA GLU A 161 -12.96 15.34 -19.64
C GLU A 161 -11.46 15.61 -19.85
N LEU A 162 -10.90 16.58 -19.12
CA LEU A 162 -9.49 16.97 -19.23
C LEU A 162 -8.57 15.90 -18.62
N PHE A 163 -8.86 15.47 -17.40
CA PHE A 163 -8.02 14.50 -16.68
C PHE A 163 -8.20 13.05 -17.15
N ASP A 164 -9.30 12.76 -17.83
CA ASP A 164 -9.53 11.47 -18.48
C ASP A 164 -8.89 11.39 -19.86
N ASN A 165 -8.41 12.51 -20.41
CA ASN A 165 -7.71 12.53 -21.69
C ASN A 165 -6.23 12.11 -21.53
N GLU A 166 -5.96 10.84 -21.79
CA GLU A 166 -4.61 10.25 -21.70
C GLU A 166 -3.56 10.92 -22.59
N ILE A 167 -3.95 11.61 -23.67
CA ILE A 167 -3.01 12.25 -24.61
C ILE A 167 -2.33 13.44 -23.94
N TYR A 168 -3.08 14.24 -23.19
CA TYR A 168 -2.60 15.47 -22.56
C TYR A 168 -2.14 15.27 -21.11
N LEU A 169 -2.30 14.07 -20.57
CA LEU A 169 -2.14 13.78 -19.16
C LEU A 169 -0.75 14.09 -18.62
N GLU A 170 0.31 13.86 -19.42
CA GLU A 170 1.66 14.24 -19.02
C GLU A 170 1.84 15.76 -18.93
N GLU A 171 1.34 16.52 -19.92
CA GLU A 171 1.41 17.99 -19.93
C GLU A 171 0.58 18.59 -18.79
N ILE A 172 -0.61 18.04 -18.54
CA ILE A 172 -1.46 18.43 -17.40
C ILE A 172 -0.72 18.18 -16.08
N THR A 173 -0.02 17.04 -15.95
CA THR A 173 0.74 16.72 -14.73
C THR A 173 1.94 17.65 -14.55
N ASP A 174 2.63 18.03 -15.63
CA ASP A 174 3.69 19.03 -15.59
C ASP A 174 3.15 20.39 -15.12
N ILE A 175 2.03 20.84 -15.68
CA ILE A 175 1.33 22.08 -15.26
C ILE A 175 1.04 22.04 -13.76
N ILE A 176 0.51 20.93 -13.26
CA ILE A 176 0.18 20.77 -11.83
C ILE A 176 1.42 20.86 -10.96
N CYS A 177 2.50 20.17 -11.34
CA CYS A 177 3.75 20.19 -10.57
C CYS A 177 4.37 21.59 -10.53
N VAL A 178 4.35 22.33 -11.65
CA VAL A 178 4.83 23.72 -11.69
C VAL A 178 3.92 24.63 -10.87
N ALA A 179 2.60 24.57 -11.09
CA ALA A 179 1.63 25.42 -10.39
C ALA A 179 1.68 25.22 -8.87
N LEU A 180 1.81 23.99 -8.38
CA LEU A 180 1.95 23.69 -6.96
C LEU A 180 3.17 24.40 -6.34
N ALA A 181 4.27 24.51 -7.09
CA ALA A 181 5.50 25.11 -6.62
C ALA A 181 5.53 26.64 -6.81
N GLU A 182 4.80 27.20 -7.77
CA GLU A 182 4.68 28.65 -8.02
C GLU A 182 3.51 29.31 -7.27
N LEU A 183 2.47 28.55 -6.89
CA LEU A 183 1.25 29.04 -6.22
C LEU A 183 0.99 28.38 -4.84
N PRO A 184 1.96 28.41 -3.91
CA PRO A 184 1.83 27.73 -2.60
C PRO A 184 0.72 28.30 -1.70
N SER A 185 0.25 29.52 -1.98
CA SER A 185 -0.87 30.19 -1.30
C SER A 185 -2.25 29.74 -1.78
N LEU A 186 -2.33 29.07 -2.94
CA LEU A 186 -3.60 28.64 -3.55
C LEU A 186 -3.88 27.16 -3.37
N ILE A 187 -2.85 26.31 -3.49
CA ILE A 187 -3.00 24.86 -3.49
C ILE A 187 -1.90 24.27 -2.63
N THR A 188 -2.30 23.41 -1.69
CA THR A 188 -1.37 22.56 -0.96
C THR A 188 -1.29 21.16 -1.58
N VAL A 189 -0.19 20.44 -1.32
CA VAL A 189 -0.05 19.04 -1.75
C VAL A 189 -1.19 18.18 -1.21
N GLN A 190 -1.59 18.41 0.03
CA GLN A 190 -2.60 17.58 0.68
C GLN A 190 -3.99 17.77 0.06
N GLU A 191 -4.43 19.02 -0.16
CA GLU A 191 -5.69 19.31 -0.84
C GLU A 191 -5.72 18.75 -2.26
N LEU A 192 -4.60 18.85 -2.96
CA LEU A 192 -4.48 18.34 -4.33
C LEU A 192 -4.54 16.81 -4.37
N VAL A 193 -3.87 16.13 -3.44
CA VAL A 193 -3.96 14.67 -3.29
C VAL A 193 -5.41 14.26 -3.07
N ASP A 194 -6.10 14.88 -2.11
CA ASP A 194 -7.51 14.57 -1.81
C ASP A 194 -8.43 14.79 -3.02
N THR A 195 -8.14 15.82 -3.83
CA THR A 195 -8.87 16.11 -5.07
C THR A 195 -8.64 15.03 -6.12
N LEU A 196 -7.37 14.67 -6.35
CA LEU A 196 -6.97 13.78 -7.43
C LEU A 196 -7.36 12.32 -7.18
N LEU A 197 -7.66 11.92 -5.95
CA LEU A 197 -8.16 10.56 -5.65
C LEU A 197 -9.38 10.19 -6.50
N TYR A 198 -10.21 11.16 -6.89
CA TYR A 198 -11.45 10.95 -7.62
C TYR A 198 -11.30 10.94 -9.15
N VAL A 199 -10.08 11.10 -9.64
CA VAL A 199 -9.75 11.07 -11.07
C VAL A 199 -9.23 9.68 -11.44
N ASN A 200 -9.55 9.19 -12.65
CA ASN A 200 -9.19 7.84 -13.09
C ASN A 200 -7.68 7.56 -13.02
N ASN A 201 -6.84 8.52 -13.43
CA ASN A 201 -5.38 8.43 -13.36
C ASN A 201 -4.78 9.06 -12.09
N GLY A 202 -5.62 9.36 -11.09
CA GLY A 202 -5.26 10.12 -9.89
C GLY A 202 -4.05 9.59 -9.15
N ALA A 203 -3.99 8.28 -8.90
CA ALA A 203 -2.86 7.65 -8.20
C ALA A 203 -1.52 7.86 -8.91
N ALA A 204 -1.50 7.86 -10.25
CA ALA A 204 -0.28 8.11 -11.03
C ALA A 204 0.14 9.58 -10.98
N ILE A 205 -0.83 10.51 -11.10
CA ILE A 205 -0.60 11.95 -10.96
C ILE A 205 -0.06 12.27 -9.56
N ILE A 206 -0.65 11.68 -8.51
CA ILE A 206 -0.19 11.82 -7.12
C ILE A 206 1.27 11.36 -6.98
N CYS A 207 1.65 10.23 -7.60
CA CYS A 207 3.04 9.78 -7.59
C CYS A 207 3.98 10.79 -8.26
N TRP A 208 3.59 11.41 -9.38
CA TRP A 208 4.38 12.45 -10.04
C TRP A 208 4.51 13.72 -9.18
N ILE A 209 3.43 14.15 -8.52
CA ILE A 209 3.47 15.29 -7.59
C ILE A 209 4.47 15.02 -6.46
N VAL A 210 4.36 13.87 -5.81
CA VAL A 210 5.27 13.49 -4.71
C VAL A 210 6.69 13.27 -5.23
N ALA A 211 6.88 12.78 -6.46
CA ALA A 211 8.18 12.66 -7.11
C ALA A 211 8.87 14.01 -7.34
N ASN A 212 8.09 15.08 -7.62
CA ASN A 212 8.61 16.44 -7.77
C ASN A 212 8.74 17.19 -6.42
N ALA A 213 8.19 16.66 -5.33
CA ALA A 213 8.37 17.16 -3.97
C ALA A 213 8.63 16.00 -2.97
N PRO A 214 9.77 15.29 -3.05
CA PRO A 214 10.01 14.05 -2.31
C PRO A 214 9.89 14.17 -0.78
N ASP A 215 10.13 15.37 -0.24
CA ASP A 215 10.04 15.65 1.20
C ASP A 215 8.61 15.45 1.74
N THR A 216 7.60 15.62 0.88
CA THR A 216 6.17 15.50 1.25
C THR A 216 5.69 14.06 1.34
N TYR A 217 6.49 13.08 0.91
CA TYR A 217 6.09 11.66 0.84
C TYR A 217 5.50 11.15 2.16
N LYS A 218 6.18 11.44 3.28
CA LYS A 218 5.78 10.93 4.60
C LYS A 218 4.45 11.55 5.04
N ASP A 219 4.29 12.84 4.84
CA ASP A 219 3.08 13.58 5.23
C ASP A 219 1.87 13.13 4.40
N VAL A 220 2.05 12.95 3.09
CA VAL A 220 1.00 12.44 2.19
C VAL A 220 0.58 11.02 2.60
N VAL A 221 1.54 10.11 2.80
CA VAL A 221 1.24 8.73 3.23
C VAL A 221 0.53 8.72 4.58
N ALA A 222 0.98 9.54 5.54
CA ALA A 222 0.36 9.62 6.86
C ALA A 222 -1.07 10.20 6.81
N ALA A 223 -1.31 11.23 5.99
CA ALA A 223 -2.64 11.80 5.78
C ALA A 223 -3.62 10.78 5.17
N LEU A 224 -3.18 10.05 4.14
CA LEU A 224 -3.99 9.03 3.46
C LEU A 224 -4.31 7.85 4.39
N ILE A 225 -3.39 7.42 5.24
CA ILE A 225 -3.62 6.35 6.22
C ILE A 225 -4.54 6.82 7.34
N SER A 226 -4.30 8.00 7.91
CA SER A 226 -5.06 8.50 9.07
C SER A 226 -6.54 8.71 8.75
N THR A 227 -6.86 9.15 7.53
CA THR A 227 -8.22 9.38 7.03
C THR A 227 -8.78 8.19 6.21
N GLY A 228 -8.06 7.07 6.19
CA GLY A 228 -8.37 5.92 5.36
C GLY A 228 -9.40 4.96 5.96
N ASP A 229 -10.42 4.58 5.19
CA ASP A 229 -11.32 3.47 5.56
C ASP A 229 -11.58 2.56 4.36
N GLU A 230 -10.87 1.43 4.28
CA GLU A 230 -10.92 0.48 3.16
C GLU A 230 -12.32 -0.07 2.85
N ASP A 231 -13.27 0.04 3.78
CA ASP A 231 -14.66 -0.38 3.58
C ASP A 231 -15.47 0.63 2.75
N THR A 232 -14.99 1.87 2.62
CA THR A 232 -15.63 2.94 1.86
C THR A 232 -15.09 3.03 0.42
N ALA A 233 -15.87 3.64 -0.49
CA ALA A 233 -15.41 3.87 -1.86
C ALA A 233 -14.17 4.80 -1.89
N GLU A 234 -14.20 5.88 -1.12
CA GLU A 234 -13.07 6.81 -0.96
C GLU A 234 -11.83 6.10 -0.41
N GLY A 235 -11.97 5.28 0.62
CA GLY A 235 -10.83 4.56 1.19
C GLY A 235 -10.22 3.54 0.23
N LYS A 236 -10.98 2.98 -0.73
CA LYS A 236 -10.41 2.16 -1.82
C LYS A 236 -9.58 2.99 -2.80
N LEU A 237 -9.99 4.23 -3.07
CA LEU A 237 -9.19 5.17 -3.88
C LEU A 237 -7.88 5.51 -3.14
N LYS A 238 -7.96 5.85 -1.84
CA LYS A 238 -6.79 6.07 -0.98
C LYS A 238 -5.86 4.86 -0.94
N LEU A 239 -6.42 3.66 -0.80
CA LEU A 239 -5.66 2.41 -0.81
C LEU A 239 -4.91 2.20 -2.14
N THR A 240 -5.54 2.53 -3.26
CA THR A 240 -4.91 2.47 -4.60
C THR A 240 -3.73 3.43 -4.71
N ALA A 241 -3.91 4.68 -4.27
CA ALA A 241 -2.83 5.67 -4.23
C ALA A 241 -1.68 5.24 -3.30
N LEU A 242 -2.01 4.71 -2.11
CA LEU A 242 -1.03 4.20 -1.15
C LEU A 242 -0.21 3.02 -1.71
N TYR A 243 -0.84 2.13 -2.50
CA TYR A 243 -0.10 1.08 -3.21
C TYR A 243 0.89 1.66 -4.21
N ALA A 244 0.47 2.63 -5.03
CA ALA A 244 1.35 3.26 -6.01
C ALA A 244 2.54 3.98 -5.34
N LEU A 245 2.28 4.74 -4.27
CA LEU A 245 3.32 5.40 -3.47
C LEU A 245 4.29 4.39 -2.82
N SER A 246 3.77 3.26 -2.34
CA SER A 246 4.60 2.21 -1.72
C SER A 246 5.46 1.43 -2.71
N GLU A 247 5.05 1.35 -3.99
CA GLU A 247 5.91 0.83 -5.06
C GLU A 247 6.98 1.84 -5.45
N MET A 248 6.65 3.14 -5.43
CA MET A 248 7.58 4.23 -5.69
C MET A 248 8.67 4.34 -4.61
N ASN A 249 8.37 4.10 -3.33
CA ASN A 249 9.35 4.15 -2.25
C ASN A 249 9.31 2.93 -1.32
N PRO A 250 9.83 1.76 -1.76
CA PRO A 250 9.84 0.54 -0.97
C PRO A 250 10.70 0.65 0.30
N GLY A 251 11.67 1.57 0.34
CA GLY A 251 12.52 1.79 1.51
C GLY A 251 11.75 2.26 2.76
N GLN A 252 10.54 2.80 2.59
CA GLN A 252 9.66 3.22 3.68
C GLN A 252 8.64 2.15 4.11
N ALA A 253 8.64 0.97 3.49
CA ALA A 253 7.62 -0.06 3.71
C ALA A 253 7.44 -0.43 5.20
N LEU A 254 8.53 -0.56 5.96
CA LEU A 254 8.46 -0.89 7.40
C LEU A 254 7.85 0.26 8.22
N ALA A 255 8.20 1.50 7.90
CA ALA A 255 7.65 2.68 8.57
C ALA A 255 6.15 2.84 8.28
N THR A 256 5.76 2.67 7.01
CA THR A 256 4.35 2.70 6.60
C THR A 256 3.56 1.56 7.24
N ARG A 257 4.12 0.35 7.29
CA ARG A 257 3.52 -0.80 7.97
C ARG A 257 3.28 -0.51 9.46
N PHE A 258 4.27 0.07 10.14
CA PHE A 258 4.14 0.45 11.54
C PHE A 258 3.02 1.48 11.73
N LEU A 259 2.96 2.50 10.86
CA LEU A 259 1.94 3.55 10.93
C LEU A 259 0.52 3.00 10.73
N CYS A 260 0.31 2.06 9.81
CA CYS A 260 -0.97 1.37 9.65
C CYS A 260 -1.41 0.64 10.93
N MET A 261 -0.46 -0.03 11.60
CA MET A 261 -0.72 -0.74 12.85
C MET A 261 -1.00 0.23 14.00
N GLU A 262 -0.21 1.29 14.14
CA GLU A 262 -0.34 2.32 15.17
C GLU A 262 -1.69 3.04 15.08
N LEU A 263 -2.10 3.42 13.87
CA LEU A 263 -3.38 4.07 13.62
C LEU A 263 -4.54 3.07 13.50
N MET A 264 -4.26 1.76 13.46
CA MET A 264 -5.23 0.69 13.20
C MET A 264 -6.07 0.97 11.94
N ARG A 265 -5.39 1.36 10.86
CA ARG A 265 -5.97 1.79 9.58
C ARG A 265 -5.27 1.08 8.43
N MET A 266 -5.97 0.97 7.31
CA MET A 266 -5.45 0.36 6.08
C MET A 266 -4.79 -1.03 6.26
N PRO A 267 -5.47 -2.02 6.85
CA PRO A 267 -4.91 -3.36 7.08
C PRO A 267 -4.50 -4.08 5.79
N SER A 268 -5.17 -3.85 4.65
CA SER A 268 -4.79 -4.45 3.37
C SER A 268 -3.48 -3.89 2.85
N LEU A 269 -3.19 -2.60 3.09
CA LEU A 269 -1.88 -2.02 2.81
C LEU A 269 -0.79 -2.67 3.66
N MET A 270 -1.01 -2.73 4.98
CA MET A 270 -0.08 -3.31 5.95
C MET A 270 0.32 -4.75 5.58
N LEU A 271 -0.65 -5.58 5.18
CA LEU A 271 -0.38 -6.96 4.75
C LEU A 271 0.38 -7.03 3.43
N LYS A 272 0.01 -6.22 2.43
CA LYS A 272 0.72 -6.19 1.15
C LYS A 272 2.18 -5.74 1.29
N LEU A 273 2.44 -4.77 2.18
CA LEU A 273 3.80 -4.36 2.51
C LEU A 273 4.58 -5.48 3.19
N SER A 274 3.95 -6.22 4.10
CA SER A 274 4.56 -7.37 4.77
C SER A 274 4.89 -8.52 3.81
N LEU A 275 4.12 -8.68 2.74
CA LEU A 275 4.37 -9.69 1.71
C LEU A 275 5.64 -9.43 0.88
N LYS A 276 6.19 -8.22 0.90
CA LYS A 276 7.46 -7.91 0.24
C LYS A 276 8.67 -8.56 0.95
N ASP A 277 8.53 -8.89 2.23
CA ASP A 277 9.51 -9.67 2.99
C ASP A 277 8.84 -10.90 3.64
N PRO A 278 8.72 -12.02 2.90
CA PRO A 278 8.07 -13.22 3.38
C PRO A 278 8.72 -13.84 4.63
N ASN A 279 9.99 -13.52 4.91
CA ASN A 279 10.70 -14.04 6.08
C ASN A 279 10.20 -13.39 7.38
N ASP A 280 9.84 -12.10 7.33
CA ASP A 280 9.30 -11.37 8.48
C ASP A 280 7.78 -11.53 8.61
N LEU A 281 7.08 -11.95 7.55
CA LEU A 281 5.62 -12.09 7.52
C LEU A 281 5.07 -12.90 8.70
N ILE A 282 5.63 -14.09 8.97
CA ILE A 282 5.17 -14.95 10.07
C ILE A 282 5.33 -14.23 11.41
N ALA A 283 6.50 -13.63 11.65
CA ALA A 283 6.82 -12.95 12.90
C ALA A 283 5.89 -11.75 13.12
N PHE A 284 5.71 -10.94 12.07
CA PHE A 284 4.86 -9.76 12.12
C PHE A 284 3.38 -10.11 12.38
N VAL A 285 2.77 -11.00 11.59
CA VAL A 285 1.35 -11.37 11.77
C VAL A 285 1.14 -12.10 13.09
N SER A 286 2.11 -12.91 13.53
CA SER A 286 2.09 -13.48 14.88
C SER A 286 2.12 -12.40 15.95
N GLY A 287 2.90 -11.33 15.78
CA GLY A 287 2.94 -10.18 16.66
C GLY A 287 1.59 -9.46 16.77
N LEU A 288 0.86 -9.30 15.66
CA LEU A 288 -0.47 -8.69 15.66
C LEU A 288 -1.49 -9.51 16.47
N LEU A 289 -1.41 -10.84 16.40
CA LEU A 289 -2.40 -11.74 17.02
C LEU A 289 -2.03 -12.18 18.44
N LEU A 290 -0.75 -12.32 18.72
CA LEU A 290 -0.23 -12.87 19.98
C LEU A 290 0.47 -11.80 20.83
N GLY A 291 0.59 -10.57 20.34
CA GLY A 291 1.14 -9.44 21.06
C GLY A 291 0.28 -9.01 22.25
N ASN A 292 0.86 -8.17 23.09
CA ASN A 292 0.24 -7.74 24.35
C ASN A 292 -0.90 -6.72 24.14
N ASP A 293 -0.96 -6.06 22.99
CA ASP A 293 -1.98 -5.06 22.67
C ASP A 293 -3.31 -5.73 22.29
N SER A 294 -4.31 -5.60 23.16
CA SER A 294 -5.65 -6.14 22.91
C SER A 294 -6.42 -5.40 21.82
N ASN A 295 -6.15 -4.10 21.63
CA ASN A 295 -6.84 -3.28 20.62
C ASN A 295 -6.39 -3.69 19.23
N VAL A 296 -5.08 -3.75 18.99
CA VAL A 296 -4.50 -4.21 17.71
C VAL A 296 -4.99 -5.62 17.37
N ARG A 297 -4.97 -6.52 18.35
CA ARG A 297 -5.45 -7.90 18.18
C ARG A 297 -6.92 -7.98 17.79
N SER A 298 -7.77 -7.21 18.48
CA SER A 298 -9.21 -7.17 18.21
C SER A 298 -9.51 -6.60 16.83
N TRP A 299 -8.88 -5.46 16.51
CA TRP A 299 -8.98 -4.79 15.21
C TRP A 299 -8.57 -5.71 14.05
N PHE A 300 -7.38 -6.30 14.13
CA PHE A 300 -6.89 -7.19 13.08
C PHE A 300 -7.75 -8.46 12.98
N GLY A 301 -8.24 -8.99 14.11
CA GLY A 301 -9.19 -10.10 14.12
C GLY A 301 -10.51 -9.78 13.43
N VAL A 302 -11.04 -8.55 13.60
CA VAL A 302 -12.24 -8.09 12.86
C VAL A 302 -11.95 -8.02 11.37
N PHE A 303 -10.81 -7.44 10.97
CA PHE A 303 -10.41 -7.39 9.57
C PHE A 303 -10.36 -8.78 8.94
N VAL A 304 -9.67 -9.76 9.55
CA VAL A 304 -9.58 -11.14 9.03
C VAL A 304 -10.98 -11.76 8.87
N ARG A 305 -11.88 -11.59 9.85
CA ARG A 305 -13.24 -12.15 9.79
C ARG A 305 -14.09 -11.52 8.69
N THR A 306 -13.91 -10.24 8.44
CA THR A 306 -14.65 -9.50 7.43
C THR A 306 -14.10 -9.82 6.03
N SER A 307 -12.78 -9.78 5.88
CA SER A 307 -12.08 -10.05 4.61
C SER A 307 -12.28 -11.47 4.12
N GLN A 308 -12.33 -12.49 5.00
CA GLN A 308 -12.62 -13.87 4.56
C GLN A 308 -14.02 -14.01 3.94
N LYS A 309 -15.02 -13.24 4.40
CA LYS A 309 -16.39 -13.30 3.85
C LYS A 309 -16.48 -12.64 2.49
N ARG A 310 -15.75 -11.52 2.31
CA ARG A 310 -15.73 -10.74 1.07
C ARG A 310 -14.70 -11.26 0.06
N LYS A 311 -13.88 -12.25 0.43
CA LYS A 311 -12.71 -12.72 -0.33
C LYS A 311 -11.74 -11.57 -0.65
N GLY A 312 -11.37 -10.80 0.36
CA GLY A 312 -10.43 -9.68 0.22
C GLY A 312 -9.06 -10.13 -0.27
N ASP A 313 -8.53 -9.44 -1.27
CA ASP A 313 -7.31 -9.79 -2.01
C ASP A 313 -6.08 -9.91 -1.09
N ALA A 314 -5.80 -8.89 -0.27
CA ALA A 314 -4.62 -8.88 0.60
C ALA A 314 -4.58 -10.05 1.61
N LEU A 315 -5.73 -10.44 2.17
CA LEU A 315 -5.78 -11.60 3.07
C LEU A 315 -5.54 -12.90 2.28
N GLN A 316 -6.07 -13.01 1.06
CA GLN A 316 -5.85 -14.18 0.22
C GLN A 316 -4.38 -14.33 -0.15
N MET A 317 -3.71 -13.24 -0.55
CA MET A 317 -2.27 -13.26 -0.83
C MET A 317 -1.44 -13.74 0.38
N VAL A 318 -1.82 -13.32 1.60
CA VAL A 318 -1.17 -13.82 2.83
C VAL A 318 -1.43 -15.32 3.02
N ARG A 319 -2.65 -15.79 2.77
CA ARG A 319 -2.94 -17.23 2.85
C ARG A 319 -2.15 -18.04 1.83
N ASP A 320 -2.03 -17.55 0.61
CA ASP A 320 -1.29 -18.22 -0.46
C ASP A 320 0.21 -18.32 -0.12
N GLU A 321 0.80 -17.25 0.41
CA GLU A 321 2.21 -17.27 0.85
C GLU A 321 2.40 -18.18 2.08
N LEU A 322 1.50 -18.14 3.06
CA LEU A 322 1.55 -19.06 4.21
C LEU A 322 1.39 -20.53 3.78
N LEU A 323 0.51 -20.81 2.83
CA LEU A 323 0.31 -22.14 2.26
C LEU A 323 1.57 -22.63 1.55
N LYS A 324 2.23 -21.76 0.78
CA LYS A 324 3.51 -22.06 0.13
C LYS A 324 4.61 -22.36 1.15
N GLN A 325 4.72 -21.57 2.21
CA GLN A 325 5.69 -21.84 3.28
C GLN A 325 5.40 -23.15 4.00
N LEU A 326 4.12 -23.47 4.21
CA LEU A 326 3.69 -24.75 4.78
C LEU A 326 4.03 -25.93 3.86
N GLN A 327 3.79 -25.81 2.54
CA GLN A 327 4.18 -26.80 1.54
C GLN A 327 5.69 -27.06 1.56
N ASN A 328 6.51 -26.00 1.59
CA ASN A 328 7.96 -26.13 1.65
C ASN A 328 8.41 -26.93 2.87
N LEU A 329 7.89 -26.61 4.06
CA LEU A 329 8.21 -27.33 5.29
C LEU A 329 7.81 -28.82 5.23
N VAL A 330 6.66 -29.10 4.60
CA VAL A 330 6.18 -30.47 4.39
C VAL A 330 7.07 -31.24 3.43
N VAL A 331 7.58 -30.64 2.35
CA VAL A 331 8.53 -31.29 1.43
C VAL A 331 9.82 -31.71 2.15
N PHE A 332 10.30 -30.89 3.08
CA PHE A 332 11.49 -31.23 3.87
C PHE A 332 11.25 -32.35 4.89
N SER A 333 9.99 -32.69 5.17
CA SER A 333 9.63 -33.82 6.04
C SER A 333 9.67 -35.18 5.31
N HIS A 334 10.84 -35.58 4.83
CA HIS A 334 11.03 -36.90 4.22
C HIS A 334 10.78 -38.02 5.23
N ASN A 335 9.97 -39.03 4.85
CA ASN A 335 9.58 -40.16 5.73
C ASN A 335 9.02 -39.71 7.10
N ALA A 336 8.29 -38.59 7.11
CA ALA A 336 7.74 -37.98 8.32
C ALA A 336 8.80 -37.57 9.36
N LYS A 337 10.08 -37.43 9.01
CA LYS A 337 11.11 -36.86 9.89
C LYS A 337 11.35 -35.41 9.55
N LEU A 338 11.20 -34.53 10.53
CA LEU A 338 11.48 -33.10 10.36
C LEU A 338 12.90 -32.80 10.86
N PRO A 339 13.81 -32.27 10.03
CA PRO A 339 15.14 -31.86 10.49
C PRO A 339 15.06 -30.76 11.56
N GLU A 340 16.07 -30.70 12.42
CA GLU A 340 16.10 -29.72 13.53
C GLU A 340 16.05 -28.27 13.04
N ASP A 341 16.73 -27.97 11.93
CA ASP A 341 16.79 -26.64 11.31
C ASP A 341 15.39 -26.10 10.95
N TYR A 342 14.47 -26.98 10.57
CA TYR A 342 13.11 -26.63 10.19
C TYR A 342 12.10 -26.77 11.33
N THR A 343 12.49 -27.38 12.46
CA THR A 343 11.59 -27.63 13.58
C THR A 343 11.11 -26.33 14.24
N VAL A 344 11.99 -25.32 14.34
CA VAL A 344 11.62 -24.01 14.90
C VAL A 344 10.68 -23.25 13.96
N GLN A 345 10.96 -23.28 12.66
CA GLN A 345 10.12 -22.65 11.64
C GLN A 345 8.72 -23.30 11.57
N ALA A 346 8.68 -24.62 11.62
CA ALA A 346 7.44 -25.39 11.69
C ALA A 346 6.62 -25.09 12.95
N ALA A 347 7.28 -24.90 14.10
CA ALA A 347 6.58 -24.48 15.32
C ALA A 347 6.02 -23.06 15.21
N ALA A 348 6.75 -22.14 14.57
CA ALA A 348 6.31 -20.76 14.37
C ALA A 348 5.08 -20.68 13.45
N ILE A 349 5.11 -21.36 12.29
CA ILE A 349 3.97 -21.38 11.36
C ILE A 349 2.74 -22.03 12.00
N LEU A 350 2.93 -23.13 12.74
CA LEU A 350 1.83 -23.82 13.42
C LEU A 350 1.19 -22.95 14.50
N ARG A 351 2.01 -22.19 15.23
CA ARG A 351 1.53 -21.21 16.21
C ARG A 351 0.75 -20.07 15.55
N LEU A 352 1.19 -19.59 14.39
CA LEU A 352 0.47 -18.58 13.62
C LEU A 352 -0.88 -19.10 13.13
N TYR A 353 -0.94 -20.29 12.53
CA TYR A 353 -2.21 -20.91 12.10
C TYR A 353 -3.16 -21.13 13.28
N SER A 354 -2.64 -21.54 14.44
CA SER A 354 -3.42 -21.65 15.68
C SER A 354 -4.01 -20.30 16.12
N ALA A 355 -3.23 -19.22 16.03
CA ALA A 355 -3.68 -17.86 16.36
C ALA A 355 -4.72 -17.33 15.34
N LEU A 356 -4.48 -17.54 14.05
CA LEU A 356 -5.43 -17.17 12.99
C LEU A 356 -6.77 -17.88 13.16
N ARG A 357 -6.74 -19.15 13.57
CA ARG A 357 -7.98 -19.91 13.85
C ARG A 357 -8.65 -19.47 15.14
N GLY A 358 -7.90 -19.44 16.25
CA GLY A 358 -8.45 -19.22 17.59
C GLY A 358 -8.83 -17.77 17.90
N ILE A 359 -8.04 -16.81 17.41
CA ILE A 359 -8.21 -15.38 17.71
C ILE A 359 -8.91 -14.68 16.54
N ALA A 360 -8.41 -14.89 15.32
CA ALA A 360 -8.94 -14.23 14.13
C ALA A 360 -10.14 -14.97 13.51
N GLY A 361 -10.42 -16.21 13.91
CA GLY A 361 -11.60 -16.95 13.45
C GLY A 361 -11.56 -17.32 11.96
N ILE A 362 -10.37 -17.51 11.38
CA ILE A 362 -10.23 -17.93 9.99
C ILE A 362 -10.79 -19.35 9.81
N LYS A 363 -11.39 -19.63 8.65
CA LYS A 363 -11.76 -21.00 8.24
C LYS A 363 -10.72 -21.53 7.27
N PHE A 364 -10.12 -22.67 7.61
CA PHE A 364 -9.15 -23.33 6.74
C PHE A 364 -9.84 -23.95 5.52
N ASN A 365 -9.17 -23.90 4.37
CA ASN A 365 -9.55 -24.66 3.18
C ASN A 365 -8.97 -26.09 3.24
N ASP A 366 -9.36 -26.95 2.30
CA ASP A 366 -8.95 -28.36 2.32
C ASP A 366 -7.43 -28.53 2.19
N ASP A 367 -6.77 -27.73 1.34
CA ASP A 367 -5.31 -27.78 1.18
C ASP A 367 -4.56 -27.42 2.47
N GLU A 368 -4.97 -26.33 3.13
CA GLU A 368 -4.45 -25.93 4.44
C GLU A 368 -4.67 -27.03 5.47
N LEU A 369 -5.87 -27.64 5.52
CA LEU A 369 -6.17 -28.74 6.45
C LEU A 369 -5.25 -29.95 6.21
N HIS A 370 -5.13 -30.41 4.96
CA HIS A 370 -4.29 -31.55 4.60
C HIS A 370 -2.82 -31.31 4.98
N LEU A 371 -2.28 -30.16 4.61
CA LEU A 371 -0.88 -29.82 4.89
C LEU A 371 -0.61 -29.58 6.38
N LEU A 372 -1.57 -29.00 7.11
CA LEU A 372 -1.44 -28.82 8.56
C LEU A 372 -1.42 -30.16 9.28
N VAL A 373 -2.33 -31.07 8.97
CA VAL A 373 -2.30 -32.43 9.55
C VAL A 373 -1.01 -33.14 9.13
N GLN A 374 -0.55 -32.94 7.89
CA GLN A 374 0.70 -33.53 7.43
C GLN A 374 1.91 -33.05 8.22
N LEU A 375 2.01 -31.75 8.47
CA LEU A 375 3.07 -31.16 9.26
C LEU A 375 2.99 -31.61 10.72
N VAL A 376 1.81 -31.52 11.35
CA VAL A 376 1.60 -31.90 12.76
C VAL A 376 1.98 -33.34 13.03
N THR A 377 1.72 -34.24 12.08
CA THR A 377 2.00 -35.68 12.21
C THR A 377 3.43 -36.06 11.79
N THR A 378 4.34 -35.08 11.69
CA THR A 378 5.77 -35.34 11.59
C THR A 378 6.36 -35.76 12.94
N LYS A 379 7.50 -36.45 12.87
CA LYS A 379 8.24 -37.07 13.97
C LYS A 379 9.60 -36.36 14.06
N PRO A 380 9.69 -35.17 14.71
CA PRO A 380 10.96 -34.45 14.87
C PRO A 380 11.94 -35.22 15.76
N SER A 381 13.17 -34.74 15.95
CA SER A 381 14.06 -35.28 16.99
C SER A 381 13.57 -34.89 18.40
N PRO A 382 13.84 -35.67 19.46
CA PRO A 382 13.44 -35.37 20.85
C PRO A 382 14.28 -34.25 21.50
N THR A 383 14.50 -33.14 20.78
CA THR A 383 15.13 -31.93 21.30
C THR A 383 14.11 -31.01 21.97
N SER A 384 14.56 -29.96 22.66
CA SER A 384 13.67 -28.96 23.25
C SER A 384 12.73 -28.33 22.21
N ALA A 385 13.22 -28.07 21.00
CA ALA A 385 12.43 -27.54 19.90
C ALA A 385 11.40 -28.57 19.40
N GLY A 386 11.82 -29.84 19.22
CA GLY A 386 10.93 -30.93 18.81
C GLY A 386 9.80 -31.18 19.82
N ILE A 387 10.09 -31.16 21.12
CA ILE A 387 9.09 -31.31 22.18
C ILE A 387 8.06 -30.18 22.14
N ARG A 388 8.51 -28.92 21.94
CA ARG A 388 7.61 -27.76 21.81
C ARG A 388 6.72 -27.90 20.57
N PHE A 389 7.29 -28.32 19.45
CA PHE A 389 6.56 -28.55 18.21
C PHE A 389 5.46 -29.61 18.40
N VAL A 390 5.81 -30.78 18.95
CA VAL A 390 4.85 -31.87 19.22
C VAL A 390 3.75 -31.40 20.18
N SER A 391 4.10 -30.63 21.21
CA SER A 391 3.12 -30.07 22.16
C SER A 391 2.13 -29.12 21.47
N LEU A 392 2.63 -28.23 20.60
CA LEU A 392 1.81 -27.34 19.80
C LEU A 392 0.89 -28.10 18.83
N GLY A 393 1.41 -29.15 18.17
CA GLY A 393 0.65 -30.03 17.29
C GLY A 393 -0.51 -30.71 18.00
N LEU A 394 -0.24 -31.27 19.18
CA LEU A 394 -1.27 -31.89 20.02
C LEU A 394 -2.34 -30.87 20.45
N CYS A 395 -1.92 -29.69 20.92
CA CYS A 395 -2.85 -28.60 21.26
C CYS A 395 -3.71 -28.19 20.06
N MET A 396 -3.14 -28.12 18.86
CA MET A 396 -3.87 -27.71 17.66
C MET A 396 -4.90 -28.77 17.23
N LEU A 397 -4.56 -30.07 17.27
CA LEU A 397 -5.51 -31.15 16.99
C LEU A 397 -6.72 -31.13 17.93
N ILE A 398 -6.49 -30.83 19.21
CA ILE A 398 -7.55 -30.76 20.23
C ILE A 398 -8.38 -29.49 20.08
N ALA A 399 -7.73 -28.34 19.87
CA ALA A 399 -8.41 -27.05 19.77
C ALA A 399 -9.13 -26.82 18.43
N CYS A 400 -8.78 -27.58 17.38
CA CYS A 400 -9.30 -27.40 16.03
C CYS A 400 -9.92 -28.71 15.49
N PRO A 401 -11.19 -29.03 15.85
CA PRO A 401 -11.85 -30.26 15.42
C PRO A 401 -11.95 -30.46 13.90
N SER A 402 -11.90 -29.37 13.12
CA SER A 402 -11.91 -29.46 11.65
C SER A 402 -10.73 -30.23 11.08
N LEU A 403 -9.59 -30.29 11.79
CA LEU A 403 -8.40 -31.05 11.35
C LEU A 403 -8.64 -32.57 11.34
N ILE A 404 -9.56 -33.06 12.17
CA ILE A 404 -9.90 -34.49 12.30
C ILE A 404 -11.31 -34.79 11.79
N SER A 405 -11.89 -33.87 11.01
CA SER A 405 -13.25 -34.02 10.49
C SER A 405 -13.36 -35.06 9.36
N GLN A 406 -12.27 -35.29 8.62
CA GLN A 406 -12.20 -36.30 7.57
C GLN A 406 -11.56 -37.58 8.13
N SER A 407 -12.17 -38.74 7.83
CA SER A 407 -11.73 -40.05 8.34
C SER A 407 -10.26 -40.38 8.01
N SER A 408 -9.76 -39.95 6.84
CA SER A 408 -8.35 -40.12 6.45
C SER A 408 -7.40 -39.32 7.32
N LEU A 409 -7.73 -38.06 7.62
CA LEU A 409 -6.95 -37.18 8.48
C LEU A 409 -7.00 -37.63 9.94
N GLU A 410 -8.17 -38.07 10.41
CA GLU A 410 -8.36 -38.64 11.74
C GLU A 410 -7.51 -39.89 11.95
N SER A 411 -7.55 -40.84 11.02
CA SER A 411 -6.75 -42.09 11.08
C SER A 411 -5.26 -41.79 11.21
N ARG A 412 -4.78 -40.81 10.44
CA ARG A 412 -3.38 -40.36 10.47
C ARG A 412 -3.01 -39.70 11.80
N ALA A 413 -3.89 -38.87 12.36
CA ALA A 413 -3.69 -38.26 13.68
C ALA A 413 -3.66 -39.32 14.78
N ILE A 414 -4.51 -40.34 14.71
CA ILE A 414 -4.54 -41.48 15.64
C ILE A 414 -3.23 -42.26 15.57
N GLU A 415 -2.77 -42.63 14.37
CA GLU A 415 -1.50 -43.34 14.20
C GLU A 415 -0.32 -42.56 14.78
N TRP A 416 -0.28 -41.25 14.55
CA TRP A 416 0.75 -40.38 15.11
C TRP A 416 0.68 -40.29 16.65
N MET A 417 -0.52 -40.19 17.24
CA MET A 417 -0.69 -40.22 18.70
C MET A 417 -0.25 -41.56 19.30
N GLN A 418 -0.54 -42.67 18.64
CA GLN A 418 -0.08 -43.99 19.07
C GLN A 418 1.44 -44.11 19.03
N TRP A 419 2.09 -43.54 18.01
CA TRP A 419 3.55 -43.43 17.97
C TRP A 419 4.06 -42.57 19.14
N LEU A 420 3.47 -41.39 19.35
CA LEU A 420 3.90 -40.47 20.40
C LEU A 420 3.86 -41.12 21.79
N VAL A 421 2.82 -41.91 22.10
CA VAL A 421 2.69 -42.62 23.38
C VAL A 421 3.75 -43.70 23.58
N LYS A 422 4.24 -44.32 22.50
CA LYS A 422 5.27 -45.36 22.57
C LYS A 422 6.67 -44.78 22.80
N GLU A 423 6.87 -43.51 22.50
CA GLU A 423 8.20 -42.91 22.43
C GLU A 423 8.60 -42.23 23.75
N GLU A 424 9.23 -43.02 24.64
CA GLU A 424 9.60 -42.63 26.01
C GLU A 424 10.51 -41.38 26.08
N ALA A 425 11.36 -41.16 25.06
CA ALA A 425 12.26 -40.00 24.98
C ALA A 425 11.55 -38.63 25.01
N TYR A 426 10.29 -38.57 24.57
CA TYR A 426 9.48 -37.35 24.68
C TYR A 426 8.91 -37.13 26.08
N PHE A 427 8.89 -38.16 26.93
CA PHE A 427 8.36 -38.12 28.28
C PHE A 427 9.45 -38.05 29.36
N GLU A 428 10.72 -38.30 29.04
CA GLU A 428 11.82 -38.23 30.01
C GLU A 428 12.33 -36.81 30.28
N ASN A 429 12.11 -35.87 29.34
CA ASN A 429 12.58 -34.50 29.48
C ASN A 429 11.67 -33.70 30.44
N LYS A 430 12.21 -33.15 31.54
CA LYS A 430 11.46 -32.47 32.62
C LYS A 430 10.47 -31.37 32.15
N CYS A 431 10.73 -30.72 31.01
CA CYS A 431 9.81 -29.73 30.41
C CYS A 431 8.62 -30.35 29.67
N ALA A 432 8.80 -31.52 29.04
CA ALA A 432 7.76 -32.23 28.29
C ALA A 432 6.68 -32.82 29.22
N ILE A 433 7.10 -33.28 30.40
CA ILE A 433 6.26 -33.90 31.44
C ILE A 433 5.16 -32.96 31.93
N LYS A 434 5.33 -31.63 31.92
CA LYS A 434 4.27 -30.71 32.39
C LYS A 434 3.16 -30.50 31.36
N TYR A 435 3.48 -30.40 30.07
CA TYR A 435 2.50 -30.05 29.03
C TYR A 435 1.81 -31.29 28.44
N LEU A 436 2.57 -32.33 28.08
CA LEU A 436 2.01 -33.57 27.51
C LEU A 436 1.18 -34.35 28.53
N ARG A 437 1.58 -34.35 29.81
CA ARG A 437 0.83 -35.05 30.87
C ARG A 437 -0.49 -34.37 31.19
N LEU A 438 -0.56 -33.03 31.15
CA LEU A 438 -1.80 -32.26 31.35
C LEU A 438 -2.82 -32.52 30.23
N VAL A 439 -2.34 -32.62 28.99
CA VAL A 439 -3.19 -32.86 27.80
C VAL A 439 -3.62 -34.33 27.70
N ILE A 440 -2.73 -35.28 27.97
CA ILE A 440 -3.07 -36.71 27.98
C ILE A 440 -4.00 -37.06 29.15
N LEU A 441 -3.85 -36.41 30.31
CA LEU A 441 -4.76 -36.60 31.45
C LEU A 441 -6.18 -36.03 31.20
N SER A 442 -6.34 -35.07 30.30
CA SER A 442 -7.66 -34.52 29.93
C SER A 442 -8.34 -35.30 28.79
N VAL A 443 -7.62 -36.22 28.13
CA VAL A 443 -8.13 -37.08 27.05
C VAL A 443 -8.40 -38.52 27.54
N ARG A 444 -7.97 -38.90 28.75
CA ARG A 444 -8.40 -40.18 29.34
C ARG A 444 -9.88 -40.10 29.71
N PRO A 445 -10.76 -40.91 29.10
CA PRO A 445 -12.06 -41.16 29.72
C PRO A 445 -11.78 -41.85 31.04
N SER A 446 -12.46 -41.39 32.09
CA SER A 446 -12.50 -42.05 33.39
C SER A 446 -12.85 -43.53 33.17
N GLN A 447 -11.86 -44.41 33.32
CA GLN A 447 -12.10 -45.80 33.67
C GLN A 447 -12.06 -45.93 35.18
#